data_AF-A0A8T4Q088-F1
#
_entry.id   AF-A0A8T4Q088-F1
#
_cell.length_a   1.000
_cell.length_b   1.000
_cell.length_c   1.000
_cell.angle_alpha   90.00
_cell.angle_beta   90.00
_cell.angle_gamma   90.00
#
_symmetry.space_group_name_H-M   'P 1'
#
loop_
_entity.id
_entity.type
_entity.pdbx_description
1 polymer ?
#
loop_
_entity_poly.entity_id
_entity_poly.type
_entity_poly.pdbx_seq_one_letter_code
_entity_poly.pdbx_strand_id
1 'polypeptide(L)'
;MKGRPKVSIFQKVEEIRQRLKTVIPEVDSTRLLPMLSHCRRHYEGKLYYGRRDHPDNRVRELTQAERIIYDYMLRSDLNPSTAYRWFIATRVPLDIKEKLERGLISQKKAMEISANRRKVKHSNLGLLMMEELRTLIGGL
;
A
#
# COMPACT_ATOMS: atom_id res chain seq x y z
N MET A 1 24.60 -17.72 19.00
CA MET A 1 24.40 -16.38 18.39
C MET A 1 23.07 -15.82 18.87
N LYS A 2 23.04 -14.77 19.69
CA LYS A 2 21.79 -14.08 20.04
C LYS A 2 21.26 -13.40 18.78
N GLY A 3 20.20 -13.95 18.19
CA GLY A 3 19.56 -13.37 17.02
C GLY A 3 19.11 -11.94 17.34
N ARG A 4 19.43 -10.97 16.46
CA ARG A 4 18.92 -9.60 16.60
C ARG A 4 17.40 -9.67 16.76
N PRO A 5 16.81 -8.93 17.71
CA PRO A 5 15.36 -8.90 17.87
C PRO A 5 14.74 -8.53 16.52
N LYS A 6 13.76 -9.33 16.08
CA LYS A 6 13.07 -9.13 14.80
C LYS A 6 12.30 -7.81 14.90
N VAL A 7 12.90 -6.73 14.40
CA VAL A 7 12.28 -5.40 14.42
C VAL A 7 10.94 -5.49 13.71
N SER A 8 9.88 -5.06 14.39
CA SER A 8 8.53 -5.10 13.86
C SER A 8 8.44 -4.19 12.63
N ILE A 9 7.89 -4.71 11.53
CA ILE A 9 7.65 -3.94 10.30
C ILE A 9 6.79 -2.71 10.60
N PHE A 10 5.86 -2.83 11.57
CA PHE A 10 4.96 -1.76 11.97
C PHE A 10 5.70 -0.63 12.70
N GLN A 11 6.68 -0.97 13.54
CA GLN A 11 7.56 0.02 14.17
C GLN A 11 8.39 0.75 13.11
N LYS A 12 8.98 0.03 12.16
CA LYS A 12 9.72 0.65 11.05
C LYS A 12 8.85 1.60 10.21
N VAL A 13 7.61 1.21 9.91
CA VAL A 13 6.70 2.08 9.15
C VAL A 13 6.36 3.34 9.95
N GLU A 14 6.16 3.22 11.26
CA GLU A 14 5.89 4.37 12.10
C GLU A 14 7.10 5.31 12.19
N GLU A 15 8.31 4.77 12.36
CA GLU A 15 9.56 5.56 12.31
C GLU A 15 9.70 6.33 11.00
N ILE A 16 9.45 5.67 9.86
CA ILE A 16 9.48 6.32 8.55
C ILE A 16 8.41 7.41 8.47
N ARG A 17 7.20 7.15 8.96
CA ARG A 17 6.09 8.11 8.95
C ARG A 17 6.44 9.37 9.74
N GLN A 18 6.98 9.22 10.95
CA GLN A 18 7.37 10.35 11.80
C GLN A 18 8.48 11.18 11.14
N ARG A 19 9.49 10.53 10.57
CA ARG A 19 10.57 11.23 9.85
C ARG A 19 10.05 11.96 8.62
N LEU A 20 9.20 11.33 7.81
CA LEU A 20 8.61 12.00 6.64
C LEU A 20 7.75 13.20 7.07
N LYS A 21 7.00 13.10 8.17
CA LYS A 21 6.21 14.23 8.70
C LYS A 21 7.07 15.44 9.06
N THR A 22 8.33 15.24 9.47
CA THR A 22 9.26 16.36 9.73
C THR A 22 9.78 17.03 8.46
N VAL A 23 9.78 16.32 7.32
CA VAL A 23 10.36 16.82 6.06
C VAL A 23 9.27 17.36 5.12
N ILE A 24 8.08 16.77 5.14
CA ILE A 24 6.93 17.10 4.28
C ILE A 24 5.63 17.11 5.11
N PRO A 25 5.49 18.06 6.06
CA PRO A 25 4.34 18.12 6.97
C PRO A 25 2.99 18.30 6.26
N GLU A 26 2.98 18.86 5.05
CA GLU A 26 1.80 19.09 4.21
C GLU A 26 1.22 17.81 3.60
N VAL A 27 1.98 16.70 3.59
CA VAL A 27 1.52 15.43 3.03
C VAL A 27 0.79 14.63 4.10
N ASP A 28 -0.54 14.59 4.00
CA ASP A 28 -1.34 13.70 4.83
C ASP A 28 -1.08 12.21 4.51
N SER A 29 -1.28 11.38 5.53
CA SER A 29 -1.24 9.92 5.52
C SER A 29 -2.03 9.26 4.37
N THR A 30 -3.13 9.87 3.91
CA THR A 30 -3.91 9.38 2.77
C THR A 30 -3.15 9.52 1.44
N ARG A 31 -2.39 10.62 1.27
CA ARG A 31 -1.61 10.95 0.07
C ARG A 31 -0.25 10.27 0.04
N LEU A 32 0.29 9.94 1.21
CA LEU A 32 1.61 9.31 1.32
C LEU A 32 1.71 7.96 0.60
N LEU A 33 0.72 7.07 0.73
CA LEU A 33 0.78 5.76 0.08
C LEU A 33 0.78 5.84 -1.46
N PRO A 34 -0.08 6.64 -2.12
CA PRO A 34 0.05 6.94 -3.55
C PRO A 34 1.43 7.45 -3.94
N MET A 35 2.00 8.38 -3.19
CA MET A 35 3.34 8.93 -3.48
C MET A 35 4.44 7.88 -3.36
N LEU A 36 4.39 7.02 -2.34
CA LEU A 36 5.29 5.88 -2.20
C LEU A 36 5.15 4.88 -3.36
N SER A 37 3.93 4.68 -3.88
CA SER A 37 3.69 3.88 -5.08
C SER A 37 4.39 4.48 -6.30
N HIS A 38 4.33 5.81 -6.47
CA HIS A 38 5.01 6.51 -7.56
C HIS A 38 6.53 6.41 -7.42
N CYS A 39 7.07 6.62 -6.21
CA CYS A 39 8.50 6.45 -5.93
C CYS A 39 8.98 5.04 -6.26
N ARG A 40 8.22 4.00 -5.88
CA ARG A 40 8.50 2.61 -6.25
C ARG A 40 8.50 2.43 -7.77
N ARG A 41 7.47 2.91 -8.47
CA ARG A 41 7.39 2.76 -9.92
C ARG A 41 8.52 3.49 -10.63
N HIS A 42 8.93 4.65 -10.12
CA HIS A 42 10.06 5.42 -10.63
C HIS A 42 11.36 4.66 -10.43
N TYR A 43 11.59 4.11 -9.23
CA TYR A 43 12.74 3.24 -8.95
C TYR A 43 12.83 2.03 -9.88
N GLU A 44 11.69 1.45 -10.26
CA GLU A 44 11.61 0.31 -11.20
C GLU A 44 11.69 0.74 -12.68
N GLY A 45 11.82 2.04 -12.99
CA GLY A 45 11.81 2.58 -14.35
C GLY A 45 10.44 2.47 -15.05
N LYS A 46 9.35 2.31 -14.29
CA LYS A 46 8.00 1.97 -14.77
C LYS A 46 6.94 3.03 -14.45
N LEU A 47 7.37 4.26 -14.18
CA LEU A 47 6.47 5.39 -13.92
C LEU A 47 6.18 6.09 -15.24
N TYR A 48 4.98 5.88 -15.77
CA TYR A 48 4.51 6.44 -17.04
C TYR A 48 3.21 7.20 -16.83
N TYR A 49 2.93 8.15 -17.71
CA TYR A 49 1.60 8.74 -17.84
C TYR A 49 0.59 7.72 -18.41
N GLY A 50 -0.71 8.04 -18.34
CA GLY A 50 -1.77 7.16 -18.85
C GLY A 50 -2.25 6.10 -17.87
N ARG A 51 -3.07 5.16 -18.36
CA ARG A 51 -3.61 4.08 -17.53
C ARG A 51 -2.55 2.99 -17.34
N ARG A 52 -2.73 2.13 -16.33
CA ARG A 52 -1.74 1.09 -16.02
C ARG A 52 -1.65 0.00 -17.09
N ASP A 53 -2.79 -0.35 -17.67
CA ASP A 53 -2.99 -1.29 -18.77
C ASP A 53 -2.69 -0.69 -20.14
N HIS A 54 -2.83 0.64 -20.27
CA HIS A 54 -2.49 1.40 -21.46
C HIS A 54 -1.60 2.59 -21.10
N PRO A 55 -0.32 2.34 -20.77
CA PRO A 55 0.62 3.41 -20.45
C PRO A 55 0.91 4.23 -21.71
N ASP A 56 1.03 5.54 -21.52
CA ASP A 56 1.65 6.41 -22.51
C ASP A 56 3.15 6.08 -22.59
N ASN A 57 3.76 6.26 -23.76
CA ASN A 57 5.20 6.09 -23.95
C ASN A 57 6.03 7.15 -23.19
N ARG A 58 5.39 8.20 -22.68
CA ARG A 58 6.04 9.24 -21.89
C ARG A 58 6.29 8.81 -20.45
N VAL A 59 7.56 8.78 -20.05
CA VAL A 59 7.98 8.60 -18.65
C VAL A 59 7.46 9.78 -17.84
N ARG A 60 6.81 9.50 -16.71
CA ARG A 60 6.35 10.51 -15.76
C ARG A 60 7.45 10.79 -14.73
N GLU A 61 7.74 12.07 -14.55
CA GLU A 61 8.63 12.54 -13.49
C GLU A 61 7.94 12.55 -12.12
N LEU A 62 8.74 12.51 -11.06
CA LEU A 62 8.25 12.68 -9.70
C LEU A 62 7.90 14.15 -9.47
N THR A 63 6.81 14.41 -8.75
CA THR A 63 6.53 15.76 -8.23
C THR A 63 7.60 16.15 -7.19
N GLN A 64 7.70 17.44 -6.84
CA GLN A 64 8.67 17.90 -5.84
C GLN A 64 8.55 17.13 -4.51
N ALA A 65 7.33 16.95 -4.00
CA ALA A 65 7.10 16.22 -2.75
C ALA A 65 7.42 14.72 -2.90
N GLU A 66 7.09 14.10 -4.05
CA GLU A 66 7.48 12.71 -4.33
C GLU A 66 9.00 12.56 -4.40
N ARG A 67 9.69 13.55 -4.99
CA ARG A 67 11.16 13.57 -5.09
C ARG A 67 11.82 13.66 -3.73
N ILE A 68 11.30 14.49 -2.83
CA ILE A 68 11.79 14.58 -1.45
C ILE A 68 11.66 13.23 -0.72
N ILE A 69 10.51 12.56 -0.85
CA ILE A 69 10.29 11.22 -0.28
C ILE A 69 11.29 10.22 -0.87
N TYR A 70 11.47 10.25 -2.19
CA TYR A 70 12.38 9.38 -2.91
C TYR A 70 13.83 9.55 -2.45
N ASP A 71 14.31 10.80 -2.40
CA ASP A 71 15.66 11.13 -1.96
C ASP A 71 15.88 10.74 -0.49
N TYR A 72 14.88 10.97 0.38
CA TYR A 72 14.91 10.49 1.77
C TYR A 72 15.09 8.97 1.84
N MET A 73 14.34 8.21 1.03
CA MET A 73 14.45 6.74 1.02
C MET A 73 15.84 6.29 0.60
N LEU A 74 16.39 6.86 -0.48
CA LEU A 74 17.74 6.51 -0.95
C LEU A 74 18.83 6.86 0.07
N ARG A 75 18.77 8.05 0.68
CA ARG A 75 19.73 8.47 1.71
C ARG A 75 19.67 7.63 2.99
N SER A 76 18.52 7.06 3.28
CA SER A 76 18.29 6.22 4.46
C SER A 76 18.51 4.73 4.20
N ASP A 77 19.07 4.35 3.05
CA ASP A 77 19.23 2.95 2.60
C ASP A 77 17.90 2.17 2.61
N LEU A 78 16.80 2.86 2.33
CA LEU A 78 15.46 2.28 2.23
C LEU A 78 15.14 2.01 0.76
N ASN A 79 15.08 0.73 0.40
CA ASN A 79 14.60 0.34 -0.92
C ASN A 79 13.13 0.77 -1.12
N PRO A 80 12.79 1.58 -2.15
CA PRO A 80 11.43 2.09 -2.36
C PRO A 80 10.38 0.98 -2.54
N SER A 81 10.72 -0.11 -3.23
CA SER A 81 9.83 -1.25 -3.43
C SER A 81 9.56 -2.00 -2.12
N THR A 82 10.51 -2.05 -1.19
CA THR A 82 10.36 -2.65 0.14
C THR A 82 9.55 -1.74 1.06
N ALA A 83 9.91 -0.46 1.13
CA ALA A 83 9.20 0.53 1.96
C ALA A 83 7.71 0.58 1.57
N TYR A 84 7.39 0.68 0.28
CA TYR A 84 6.01 0.64 -0.21
C TYR A 84 5.26 -0.61 0.25
N ARG A 85 5.87 -1.80 0.15
CA ARG A 85 5.26 -3.07 0.60
C ARG A 85 4.96 -3.07 2.10
N TRP A 86 5.87 -2.54 2.92
CA TRP A 86 5.63 -2.41 4.37
C TRP A 86 4.46 -1.48 4.67
N PHE A 87 4.36 -0.34 3.99
CA PHE A 87 3.23 0.59 4.15
C PHE A 87 1.89 -0.02 3.73
N ILE A 88 1.86 -0.87 2.70
CA ILE A 88 0.63 -1.60 2.37
C ILE A 88 0.29 -2.61 3.47
N ALA A 89 1.29 -3.30 4.03
CA ALA A 89 1.08 -4.29 5.08
C ALA A 89 0.46 -3.70 6.35
N THR A 90 0.59 -2.40 6.61
CA THR A 90 -0.10 -1.75 7.74
C THR A 90 -1.59 -1.53 7.52
N ARG A 91 -2.11 -1.73 6.31
CA ARG A 91 -3.52 -1.57 5.96
C ARG A 91 -4.30 -2.89 5.93
N VAL A 92 -3.68 -3.99 6.35
CA VAL A 92 -4.40 -5.27 6.48
C VAL A 92 -5.33 -5.24 7.71
N PRO A 93 -6.43 -6.00 7.70
CA PRO A 93 -7.30 -6.20 8.86
C PRO A 93 -6.54 -6.54 10.16
N LEU A 94 -7.06 -6.11 11.30
CA LEU A 94 -6.40 -6.23 12.62
C LEU A 94 -6.00 -7.67 12.95
N ASP A 95 -6.88 -8.65 12.71
CA ASP A 95 -6.61 -10.06 12.96
C ASP A 95 -5.46 -10.62 12.11
N ILE A 96 -5.27 -10.09 10.89
CA ILE A 96 -4.14 -10.43 10.02
C ILE A 96 -2.88 -9.70 10.50
N LYS A 97 -3.02 -8.46 10.96
CA LYS A 97 -1.93 -7.66 11.52
C LYS A 97 -1.29 -8.37 12.72
N GLU A 98 -2.10 -8.85 13.66
CA GLU A 98 -1.64 -9.59 14.85
C GLU A 98 -0.89 -10.88 14.46
N LYS A 99 -1.42 -11.64 13.50
CA LYS A 99 -0.75 -12.85 12.99
C LYS A 99 0.58 -12.53 12.32
N LEU A 100 0.67 -11.40 11.61
CA LEU A 100 1.89 -10.94 10.97
C LEU A 100 2.92 -10.45 12.00
N GLU A 101 2.50 -9.73 13.04
CA GLU A 101 3.36 -9.28 14.16
C GLU A 101 3.95 -10.46 14.93
N ARG A 102 3.14 -11.49 15.22
CA ARG A 102 3.57 -12.73 15.87
C ARG A 102 4.42 -13.64 14.97
N GLY A 103 4.59 -13.28 13.70
CA GLY A 103 5.34 -14.08 12.72
C GLY A 103 4.66 -15.38 12.31
N LEU A 104 3.37 -15.56 12.62
CA LEU A 104 2.58 -16.75 12.26
C LEU A 104 2.30 -16.83 10.76
N ILE A 105 2.32 -15.69 10.07
CA ILE A 105 2.17 -15.59 8.62
C ILE A 105 3.23 -14.68 8.02
N SER A 106 3.60 -14.94 6.76
CA SER A 106 4.48 -14.06 6.01
C SER A 106 3.74 -12.82 5.50
N GLN A 107 4.49 -11.74 5.16
CA GLN A 107 3.91 -10.54 4.54
C GLN A 107 3.13 -10.88 3.25
N LYS A 108 3.70 -11.76 2.40
CA LYS A 108 3.04 -12.20 1.17
C LYS A 108 1.69 -12.84 1.47
N LYS A 109 1.63 -13.72 2.48
CA LYS A 109 0.39 -14.40 2.86
C LYS A 109 -0.62 -13.44 3.49
N ALA A 110 -0.19 -12.52 4.32
CA ALA A 110 -1.05 -11.47 4.89
C ALA A 110 -1.73 -10.64 3.79
N MET A 111 -0.97 -10.26 2.76
CA MET A 111 -1.47 -9.51 1.61
C MET A 111 -2.48 -10.31 0.77
N GLU A 112 -2.22 -11.59 0.54
CA GLU A 112 -3.11 -12.51 -0.18
C GLU A 112 -4.44 -12.67 0.54
N ILE A 113 -4.43 -12.95 1.86
CA ILE A 113 -5.65 -13.10 2.66
C ILE A 113 -6.46 -11.80 2.64
N SER A 114 -5.80 -10.66 2.83
CA SER A 114 -6.48 -9.35 2.77
C SER A 114 -7.11 -9.08 1.41
N ALA A 115 -6.42 -9.42 0.30
CA ALA A 115 -6.96 -9.28 -1.04
C ALA A 115 -8.18 -10.19 -1.27
N ASN A 116 -8.11 -11.45 -0.84
CA ASN A 116 -9.22 -12.40 -0.96
C ASN A 116 -10.45 -11.94 -0.18
N ARG A 117 -10.27 -11.44 1.04
CA ARG A 117 -11.39 -10.88 1.83
C ARG A 117 -12.08 -9.70 1.14
N ARG A 118 -11.31 -8.81 0.51
CA ARG A 118 -11.89 -7.71 -0.28
C ARG A 118 -12.69 -8.23 -1.46
N LYS A 119 -12.16 -9.21 -2.21
CA LYS A 119 -12.87 -9.83 -3.34
C LYS A 119 -14.18 -10.46 -2.90
N VAL A 120 -14.18 -11.24 -1.82
CA VAL A 120 -15.40 -11.86 -1.26
C VAL A 120 -16.41 -10.79 -0.84
N LYS A 121 -15.98 -9.74 -0.13
CA LYS A 121 -16.86 -8.62 0.27
C LYS A 121 -17.51 -7.95 -0.95
N HIS A 122 -16.74 -7.68 -2.01
CA HIS A 122 -17.27 -7.09 -3.24
C HIS A 122 -18.24 -8.03 -3.97
N SER A 123 -17.95 -9.33 -3.99
CA SER A 123 -18.86 -10.33 -4.56
C SER A 123 -20.19 -10.37 -3.83
N ASN A 124 -20.17 -10.40 -2.50
CA ASN A 124 -21.38 -10.42 -1.69
C ASN A 124 -22.20 -9.13 -1.84
N LEU A 125 -21.54 -7.97 -1.91
CA LEU A 125 -22.21 -6.70 -2.18
C LEU A 125 -22.89 -6.71 -3.55
N GLY A 126 -22.20 -7.21 -4.59
CA GLY A 126 -22.78 -7.33 -5.92
C GLY A 126 -24.02 -8.23 -5.96
N LEU A 127 -24.00 -9.34 -5.21
CA LEU A 127 -25.15 -10.24 -5.09
C LEU A 127 -26.35 -9.54 -4.43
N LEU A 128 -26.12 -8.85 -3.31
CA LEU A 128 -27.17 -8.09 -2.62
C LEU A 128 -27.81 -7.03 -3.51
N MET A 129 -27.01 -6.28 -4.28
CA MET A 129 -27.54 -5.29 -5.22
C MET A 129 -28.40 -5.92 -6.32
N MET A 130 -28.03 -7.11 -6.82
CA MET A 130 -28.82 -7.82 -7.81
C MET A 130 -30.13 -8.36 -7.24
N GLU A 131 -30.14 -8.77 -5.97
CA GLU A 131 -31.38 -9.14 -5.26
C GLU A 131 -32.30 -7.93 -5.07
N GLU A 132 -31.77 -6.79 -4.61
CA GLU A 132 -32.55 -5.54 -4.49
C GLU A 132 -33.16 -5.12 -5.84
N LEU A 133 -32.38 -5.18 -6.93
CA LEU A 133 -32.89 -4.90 -8.28
C LEU A 133 -33.98 -5.87 -8.72
N ARG A 134 -33.85 -7.17 -8.41
CA ARG A 134 -34.90 -8.16 -8.72
C ARG A 134 -36.17 -7.88 -7.93
N THR A 135 -36.07 -7.50 -6.66
CA THR A 135 -37.24 -7.13 -5.85
C THR A 135 -37.92 -5.87 -6.40
N LEU A 136 -37.15 -4.87 -6.84
CA LEU A 136 -37.69 -3.65 -7.44
C LEU A 136 -38.36 -3.90 -8.81
N ILE A 137 -37.78 -4.79 -9.65
CA ILE A 137 -38.29 -5.09 -11.00
C ILE A 137 -39.43 -6.11 -10.97
N GLY A 138 -39.34 -7.14 -10.12
CA GLY A 138 -40.35 -8.19 -9.99
C GLY A 138 -41.51 -7.86 -9.03
N GLY A 139 -41.47 -6.69 -8.40
CA GLY A 139 -42.56 -6.12 -7.60
C GLY A 139 -43.45 -5.13 -8.37
N LEU A 140 -43.24 -4.97 -9.69
CA LEU A 140 -44.14 -4.31 -10.66
C LEU A 140 -44.91 -5.36 -11.44
#